data_AF-A0A3B0A116-F1
#
_entry.id   AF-A0A3B0A116-F1
#
_cell.length_a   1.000
_cell.length_b   1.000
_cell.length_c   1.000
_cell.angle_alpha   90.00
_cell.angle_beta   90.00
_cell.angle_gamma   90.00
#
_symmetry.space_group_name_H-M   'P 1'
#
loop_
_entity.id
_entity.type
_entity.pdbx_description
1 polymer ?
#
loop_
_entity_poly.entity_id
_entity_poly.type
_entity_poly.pdbx_seq_one_letter_code
_entity_poly.pdbx_strand_id
1 'polypeptide(L)'
;MSVPPGHPAAGRRHTVGTVHSVAKTYEGGAPLAEVVRSGFVEGVHRGSVVVLDASGAPVAAAGDVVSAVFPRSASKPMQAIGMLRAGLSLTDPADLALVSASHAGEDFHLERVGALLARAGLDESALHCPPDLPVGEAARTAVLRAGGGPTRIQMNCSGKHSGMLLTCRANGWPVDGYWRPEHPLQQRLRAAIEEFTGEEVAAVGVDGCGAPVLAVSLTGLAGAFLRLVSAEVGSEARTVADAMRAYPEVVGGTQADDTRLMRGIPGLLAKVGAEGVIAAALPGVGAVALKIDDGAARARTPVLVSALRRLGVDAPVLTEYAEVPLFGGGVPVGAVRPLW
;
A
#
# COMPACT_ATOMS: atom_id res chain seq x y z
N MET A 1 6.91 42.78 54.02
CA MET A 1 5.64 42.13 53.63
C MET A 1 5.87 41.49 52.28
N SER A 2 6.03 40.16 52.29
CA SER A 2 6.50 39.35 51.17
C SER A 2 5.31 38.89 50.32
N VAL A 3 5.40 39.08 49.00
CA VAL A 3 4.45 38.58 48.02
C VAL A 3 4.83 37.13 47.65
N PRO A 4 3.92 36.14 47.70
CA PRO A 4 4.23 34.79 47.23
C PRO A 4 3.99 34.64 45.73
N PRO A 5 4.71 33.75 45.02
CA PRO A 5 4.47 33.48 43.61
C PRO A 5 3.37 32.42 43.43
N GLY A 6 2.48 32.64 42.45
CA GLY A 6 1.40 31.72 42.09
C GLY A 6 1.89 30.50 41.29
N HIS A 7 1.30 29.35 41.57
CA HIS A 7 1.46 28.11 40.82
C HIS A 7 0.78 28.19 39.43
N PRO A 8 1.39 27.64 38.36
CA PRO A 8 0.69 27.43 37.10
C PRO A 8 -0.17 26.16 37.14
N ALA A 9 -1.36 26.25 36.55
CA ALA A 9 -2.34 25.17 36.44
C ALA A 9 -1.81 23.99 35.62
N ALA A 10 -1.99 22.79 36.15
CA ALA A 10 -1.65 21.53 35.48
C ALA A 10 -2.54 21.30 34.25
N GLY A 11 -1.90 21.13 33.09
CA GLY A 11 -2.55 20.75 31.85
C GLY A 11 -3.21 19.38 31.94
N ARG A 12 -4.42 19.29 31.39
CA ARG A 12 -5.14 18.02 31.17
C ARG A 12 -4.31 17.14 30.25
N ARG A 13 -3.80 16.03 30.77
CA ARG A 13 -3.23 14.95 29.96
C ARG A 13 -4.38 14.24 29.27
N HIS A 14 -4.41 14.31 27.93
CA HIS A 14 -5.18 13.39 27.12
C HIS A 14 -4.64 11.97 27.36
N THR A 15 -5.47 11.10 27.91
CA THR A 15 -5.18 9.68 28.07
C THR A 15 -5.15 9.02 26.69
N VAL A 16 -3.96 8.53 26.32
CA VAL A 16 -3.74 7.67 25.15
C VAL A 16 -4.56 6.39 25.30
N GLY A 17 -5.13 5.95 24.18
CA GLY A 17 -6.14 4.90 24.08
C GLY A 17 -5.76 3.55 24.66
N THR A 18 -6.82 2.80 24.95
CA THR A 18 -6.86 1.40 25.37
C THR A 18 -5.98 0.51 24.49
N VAL A 19 -5.01 -0.16 25.12
CA VAL A 19 -4.19 -1.20 24.48
C VAL A 19 -5.05 -2.45 24.35
N HIS A 20 -5.51 -2.77 23.14
CA HIS A 20 -6.17 -4.04 22.85
C HIS A 20 -5.18 -5.20 22.99
N SER A 21 -5.67 -6.37 23.44
CA SER A 21 -4.89 -7.59 23.62
C SER A 21 -4.09 -7.92 22.36
N VAL A 22 -2.79 -8.18 22.52
CA VAL A 22 -1.87 -8.48 21.42
C VAL A 22 -2.29 -9.81 20.78
N ALA A 23 -2.92 -9.73 19.62
CA ALA A 23 -2.99 -10.85 18.67
C ALA A 23 -1.58 -11.40 18.46
N LYS A 24 -1.44 -12.70 18.15
CA LYS A 24 -0.14 -13.37 17.99
C LYS A 24 0.88 -12.47 17.27
N THR A 25 1.97 -12.14 17.96
CA THR A 25 3.01 -11.25 17.45
C THR A 25 3.72 -11.90 16.26
N TYR A 26 3.97 -11.14 15.19
CA TYR A 26 4.77 -11.60 14.05
C TYR A 26 6.14 -12.14 14.51
N GLU A 27 6.40 -13.42 14.27
CA GLU A 27 7.57 -14.14 14.81
C GLU A 27 8.82 -14.00 13.92
N GLY A 28 8.70 -13.34 12.77
CA GLY A 28 9.80 -13.11 11.83
C GLY A 28 9.84 -14.11 10.67
N GLY A 29 10.60 -13.76 9.64
CA GLY A 29 10.65 -14.47 8.38
C GLY A 29 11.73 -15.54 8.26
N ALA A 30 11.64 -16.36 7.22
CA ALA A 30 12.72 -17.23 6.76
C ALA A 30 13.69 -16.46 5.84
N PRO A 31 14.91 -16.94 5.58
CA PRO A 31 15.76 -16.40 4.51
C PRO A 31 15.02 -16.45 3.15
N LEU A 32 14.81 -15.30 2.51
CA LEU A 32 14.09 -15.22 1.22
C LEU A 32 14.96 -14.71 0.07
N ALA A 33 15.97 -13.88 0.35
CA ALA A 33 16.91 -13.40 -0.65
C ALA A 33 18.30 -13.21 -0.05
N GLU A 34 19.33 -13.32 -0.90
CA GLU A 34 20.70 -13.04 -0.52
C GLU A 34 21.29 -11.93 -1.37
N VAL A 35 22.25 -11.23 -0.80
CA VAL A 35 23.03 -10.16 -1.42
C VAL A 35 24.40 -10.74 -1.71
N VAL A 36 24.71 -10.92 -3.00
CA VAL A 36 25.97 -11.51 -3.44
C VAL A 36 26.81 -10.43 -4.12
N ARG A 37 28.02 -10.18 -3.63
CA ARG A 37 29.00 -9.28 -4.23
C ARG A 37 30.28 -10.03 -4.53
N SER A 38 30.73 -9.97 -5.77
CA SER A 38 31.97 -10.60 -6.24
C SER A 38 32.05 -12.10 -5.87
N GLY A 39 30.91 -12.80 -5.93
CA GLY A 39 30.78 -14.21 -5.54
C GLY A 39 30.68 -14.48 -4.04
N PHE A 40 30.73 -13.46 -3.19
CA PHE A 40 30.60 -13.57 -1.74
C PHE A 40 29.20 -13.15 -1.26
N VAL A 41 28.56 -13.99 -0.45
CA VAL A 41 27.27 -13.67 0.19
C VAL A 41 27.53 -12.72 1.35
N GLU A 42 27.30 -11.42 1.15
CA GLU A 42 27.55 -10.38 2.16
C GLU A 42 26.31 -10.07 3.01
N GLY A 43 25.12 -10.53 2.61
CA GLY A 43 23.90 -10.30 3.36
C GLY A 43 22.77 -11.24 3.00
N VAL A 44 21.81 -11.37 3.92
CA VAL A 44 20.59 -12.17 3.74
C VAL A 44 19.40 -11.34 4.20
N HIS A 45 18.40 -11.23 3.34
CA HIS A 45 17.11 -10.66 3.67
C HIS A 45 16.17 -11.78 4.12
N ARG A 46 15.61 -11.60 5.32
CA ARG A 46 14.57 -12.48 5.87
C ARG A 46 13.20 -11.90 5.60
N GLY A 47 12.20 -12.76 5.50
CA GLY A 47 10.83 -12.34 5.29
C GLY A 47 9.84 -13.50 5.29
N SER A 48 8.58 -13.17 5.07
CA SER A 48 7.51 -14.15 4.97
C SER A 48 6.80 -14.00 3.63
N VAL A 49 6.42 -15.12 3.02
CA VAL A 49 5.76 -15.18 1.71
C VAL A 49 4.76 -16.32 1.69
N VAL A 50 3.59 -16.07 1.13
CA VAL A 50 2.55 -17.06 0.88
C VAL A 50 2.12 -17.01 -0.58
N VAL A 51 1.91 -18.18 -1.16
CA VAL A 51 1.44 -18.37 -2.53
C VAL A 51 0.18 -19.23 -2.46
N LEU A 52 -0.93 -18.66 -2.93
CA LEU A 52 -2.23 -19.30 -3.01
C LEU A 52 -2.53 -19.67 -4.47
N ASP A 53 -3.10 -20.85 -4.70
CA ASP A 53 -3.67 -21.18 -6.02
C ASP A 53 -4.99 -20.45 -6.27
N ALA A 54 -5.59 -20.69 -7.44
CA ALA A 54 -6.86 -20.09 -7.84
C ALA A 54 -8.05 -20.42 -6.92
N SER A 55 -7.98 -21.50 -6.14
CA SER A 55 -9.00 -21.86 -5.14
C SER A 55 -8.79 -21.14 -3.79
N GLY A 56 -7.64 -20.50 -3.60
CA GLY A 56 -7.22 -19.88 -2.35
C GLY A 56 -6.48 -20.82 -1.42
N ALA A 57 -6.14 -22.04 -1.87
CA ALA A 57 -5.36 -22.98 -1.06
C ALA A 57 -3.86 -22.63 -1.15
N PRO A 58 -3.11 -22.70 -0.02
CA PRO A 58 -1.68 -22.44 -0.03
C PRO A 58 -0.92 -23.55 -0.77
N VAL A 59 -0.19 -23.18 -1.82
CA VAL A 59 0.68 -24.10 -2.58
C VAL A 59 2.16 -23.96 -2.21
N ALA A 60 2.55 -22.82 -1.65
CA ALA A 60 3.87 -22.62 -1.08
C ALA A 60 3.84 -21.52 -0.02
N ALA A 61 4.67 -21.65 1.01
CA ALA A 61 4.87 -20.60 2.01
C ALA A 61 6.27 -20.68 2.63
N ALA A 62 6.75 -19.57 3.16
CA ALA A 62 7.92 -19.49 4.03
C ALA A 62 7.76 -18.36 5.06
N GLY A 63 8.34 -18.53 6.25
CA GLY A 63 8.20 -17.58 7.35
C GLY A 63 6.83 -17.63 8.03
N ASP A 64 6.53 -16.61 8.84
CA ASP A 64 5.25 -16.42 9.52
C ASP A 64 4.25 -15.70 8.61
N VAL A 65 3.30 -16.46 8.05
CA VAL A 65 2.30 -15.95 7.10
C VAL A 65 0.90 -15.77 7.69
N VAL A 66 0.73 -16.12 8.97
CA VAL A 66 -0.57 -16.14 9.67
C VAL A 66 -0.66 -15.09 10.77
N SER A 67 0.45 -14.68 11.37
CA SER A 67 0.43 -13.57 12.32
C SER A 67 0.17 -12.25 11.60
N ALA A 68 -0.49 -11.33 12.31
CA ALA A 68 -0.88 -10.06 11.74
C ALA A 68 0.34 -9.16 11.51
N VAL A 69 0.41 -8.58 10.31
CA VAL A 69 1.33 -7.50 9.94
C VAL A 69 0.52 -6.31 9.49
N PHE A 70 1.13 -5.12 9.39
CA PHE A 70 0.49 -4.00 8.70
C PHE A 70 0.79 -4.10 7.19
N PRO A 71 -0.20 -4.36 6.31
CA PRO A 71 0.05 -4.35 4.86
C PRO A 71 0.31 -2.94 4.31
N ARG A 72 0.01 -1.92 5.13
CA ARG A 72 0.13 -0.50 4.79
C ARG A 72 -0.65 -0.23 3.49
N SER A 73 -0.01 0.45 2.53
CA SER A 73 -0.61 0.83 1.26
C SER A 73 -1.13 -0.34 0.40
N ALA A 74 -0.73 -1.57 0.66
CA ALA A 74 -1.30 -2.73 -0.03
C ALA A 74 -2.81 -2.91 0.26
N SER A 75 -3.34 -2.30 1.32
CA SER A 75 -4.76 -2.39 1.68
C SER A 75 -5.67 -1.42 0.92
N LYS A 76 -5.11 -0.46 0.17
CA LYS A 76 -5.87 0.62 -0.47
C LYS A 76 -6.95 0.17 -1.45
N PRO A 77 -6.79 -0.92 -2.23
CA PRO A 77 -7.88 -1.42 -3.08
C PRO A 77 -9.13 -1.76 -2.27
N MET A 78 -8.99 -2.41 -1.10
CA MET A 78 -10.12 -2.71 -0.21
C MET A 78 -10.71 -1.43 0.40
N GLN A 79 -9.89 -0.43 0.71
CA GLN A 79 -10.39 0.89 1.13
C GLN A 79 -11.21 1.56 0.02
N ALA A 80 -10.76 1.50 -1.24
CA ALA A 80 -11.51 2.03 -2.38
C ALA A 80 -12.87 1.34 -2.53
N ILE A 81 -12.93 0.01 -2.39
CA ILE A 81 -14.20 -0.76 -2.38
C ILE A 81 -15.12 -0.29 -1.25
N GLY A 82 -14.58 -0.12 -0.04
CA GLY A 82 -15.34 0.41 1.11
C GLY A 82 -15.90 1.81 0.86
N MET A 83 -15.17 2.67 0.14
CA MET A 83 -15.64 3.99 -0.27
C MET A 83 -16.74 3.92 -1.34
N LEU A 84 -16.59 3.09 -2.37
CA LEU A 84 -17.61 2.89 -3.41
C LEU A 84 -18.93 2.41 -2.80
N ARG A 85 -18.88 1.39 -1.93
CA ARG A 85 -20.06 0.89 -1.20
C ARG A 85 -20.64 1.89 -0.21
N ALA A 86 -19.84 2.88 0.22
CA ALA A 86 -20.31 4.01 1.01
C ALA A 86 -20.82 5.16 0.14
N GLY A 87 -20.95 5.02 -1.19
CA GLY A 87 -21.53 6.04 -2.06
C GLY A 87 -20.52 6.99 -2.72
N LEU A 88 -19.21 6.68 -2.67
CA LEU A 88 -18.24 7.35 -3.54
C LEU A 88 -18.60 7.07 -5.01
N SER A 89 -18.78 8.12 -5.80
CA SER A 89 -19.07 8.02 -7.23
C SER A 89 -17.95 8.63 -8.07
N LEU A 90 -17.25 7.79 -8.82
CA LEU A 90 -16.17 8.14 -9.74
C LEU A 90 -16.47 7.56 -11.11
N THR A 91 -16.60 8.42 -12.12
CA THR A 91 -16.92 8.02 -13.50
C THR A 91 -15.68 7.74 -14.34
N ASP A 92 -14.55 8.34 -13.99
CA ASP A 92 -13.25 8.09 -14.64
C ASP A 92 -12.53 6.95 -13.88
N PRO A 93 -12.21 5.81 -14.51
CA PRO A 93 -11.47 4.75 -13.85
C PRO A 93 -10.06 5.17 -13.39
N ALA A 94 -9.45 6.19 -14.01
CA ALA A 94 -8.17 6.73 -13.54
C ALA A 94 -8.31 7.42 -12.17
N ASP A 95 -9.45 8.04 -11.86
CA ASP A 95 -9.72 8.57 -10.51
C ASP A 95 -9.83 7.44 -9.49
N LEU A 96 -10.44 6.31 -9.86
CA LEU A 96 -10.55 5.15 -8.99
C LEU A 96 -9.18 4.49 -8.75
N ALA A 97 -8.34 4.43 -9.78
CA ALA A 97 -6.95 4.00 -9.66
C ALA A 97 -6.18 4.92 -8.69
N LEU A 98 -6.35 6.25 -8.81
CA LEU A 98 -5.73 7.24 -7.91
C LEU A 98 -6.19 7.08 -6.46
N VAL A 99 -7.48 6.82 -6.22
CA VAL A 99 -8.00 6.58 -4.86
C VAL A 99 -7.40 5.30 -4.25
N SER A 100 -6.97 4.35 -5.09
CA SER A 100 -6.28 3.12 -4.69
C SER A 100 -4.75 3.25 -4.65
N ALA A 101 -4.20 4.44 -4.93
CA ALA A 101 -2.79 4.65 -5.24
C ALA A 101 -1.88 4.92 -4.03
N SER A 102 -0.59 4.68 -4.25
CA SER A 102 0.51 5.37 -3.55
C SER A 102 1.31 6.11 -4.61
N HIS A 103 0.77 7.20 -5.14
CA HIS A 103 1.29 7.81 -6.36
C HIS A 103 2.70 8.39 -6.20
N ALA A 104 3.45 8.45 -7.30
CA ALA A 104 4.78 9.03 -7.32
C ALA A 104 4.80 10.56 -7.20
N GLY A 105 3.65 11.23 -7.35
CA GLY A 105 3.55 12.69 -7.29
C GLY A 105 4.00 13.40 -8.58
N GLU A 106 3.99 12.68 -9.70
CA GLU A 106 4.10 13.26 -11.05
C GLU A 106 2.91 14.17 -11.37
N ASP A 107 3.08 15.09 -12.32
CA ASP A 107 2.11 16.17 -12.60
C ASP A 107 0.68 15.67 -12.83
N PHE A 108 0.50 14.59 -13.60
CA PHE A 108 -0.81 14.00 -13.87
C PHE A 108 -1.49 13.43 -12.61
N HIS A 109 -0.73 13.07 -11.57
CA HIS A 109 -1.31 12.72 -10.28
C HIS A 109 -1.81 13.96 -9.57
N LEU A 110 -0.98 15.01 -9.50
CA LEU A 110 -1.30 16.23 -8.74
C LEU A 110 -2.51 16.96 -9.35
N GLU A 111 -2.59 17.03 -10.68
CA GLU A 111 -3.74 17.56 -11.40
C GLU A 111 -5.04 16.82 -11.00
N ARG A 112 -4.99 15.49 -10.98
CA ARG A 112 -6.14 14.65 -10.66
C ARG A 112 -6.55 14.75 -9.19
N VAL A 113 -5.58 14.79 -8.26
CA VAL A 113 -5.87 15.04 -6.84
C VAL A 113 -6.57 16.40 -6.67
N GLY A 114 -6.08 17.44 -7.35
CA GLY A 114 -6.67 18.77 -7.34
C GLY A 114 -8.09 18.79 -7.89
N ALA A 115 -8.34 18.09 -9.01
CA ALA A 115 -9.67 17.96 -9.59
C ALA A 115 -10.65 17.24 -8.65
N LEU A 116 -10.23 16.16 -7.97
CA LEU A 116 -11.05 15.46 -6.99
C LEU A 116 -11.40 16.33 -5.77
N LEU A 117 -10.45 17.14 -5.29
CA LEU A 117 -10.71 18.09 -4.20
C LEU A 117 -11.68 19.19 -4.64
N ALA A 118 -11.49 19.76 -5.83
CA ALA A 118 -12.38 20.77 -6.38
C ALA A 118 -13.81 20.24 -6.55
N ARG A 119 -13.98 18.98 -7.00
CA ARG A 119 -15.28 18.30 -7.06
C ARG A 119 -15.96 18.19 -5.69
N ALA A 120 -15.19 18.13 -4.60
CA ALA A 120 -15.71 18.14 -3.22
C ALA A 120 -15.96 19.55 -2.66
N GLY A 121 -15.70 20.61 -3.44
CA GLY A 121 -15.69 21.99 -2.99
C GLY A 121 -14.61 22.26 -1.94
N LEU A 122 -13.45 21.61 -2.06
CA LEU A 122 -12.32 21.66 -1.13
C LEU A 122 -11.02 21.98 -1.87
N ASP A 123 -10.00 22.36 -1.11
CA ASP A 123 -8.62 22.50 -1.56
C ASP A 123 -7.69 21.59 -0.74
N GLU A 124 -6.37 21.69 -0.95
CA GLU A 124 -5.40 20.83 -0.26
C GLU A 124 -5.36 21.03 1.27
N SER A 125 -5.89 22.13 1.81
CA SER A 125 -5.94 22.36 3.26
C SER A 125 -6.87 21.37 3.98
N ALA A 126 -7.81 20.75 3.26
CA ALA A 126 -8.69 19.71 3.77
C ALA A 126 -8.00 18.33 3.89
N LEU A 127 -6.83 18.15 3.26
CA LEU A 127 -6.07 16.90 3.36
C LEU A 127 -5.45 16.76 4.75
N HIS A 128 -5.63 15.59 5.37
CA HIS A 128 -5.01 15.30 6.66
C HIS A 128 -3.55 14.89 6.51
N CYS A 129 -3.22 14.17 5.44
CA CYS A 129 -1.86 13.70 5.18
C CYS A 129 -0.87 14.87 5.24
N PRO A 130 0.30 14.68 5.88
CA PRO A 130 1.24 15.77 6.10
C PRO A 130 1.74 16.32 4.75
N PRO A 131 2.21 17.59 4.72
CA PRO A 131 2.98 18.07 3.59
C PRO A 131 4.19 17.16 3.37
N ASP A 132 4.44 16.77 2.13
CA ASP A 132 5.61 15.97 1.76
C ASP A 132 6.06 16.34 0.34
N LEU A 133 7.27 15.96 -0.05
CA LEU A 133 7.70 16.02 -1.44
C LEU A 133 7.18 14.77 -2.19
N PRO A 134 7.10 14.82 -3.53
CA PRO A 134 6.83 13.63 -4.32
C PRO A 134 7.78 12.48 -3.97
N VAL A 135 7.27 11.26 -3.88
CA VAL A 135 8.10 10.08 -3.62
C VAL A 135 8.88 9.63 -4.86
N GLY A 136 8.39 9.97 -6.06
CA GLY A 136 9.09 9.75 -7.31
C GLY A 136 10.29 10.67 -7.44
N GLU A 137 11.48 10.11 -7.68
CA GLU A 137 12.74 10.84 -7.71
C GLU A 137 12.75 11.99 -8.74
N ALA A 138 12.24 11.74 -9.95
CA ALA A 138 12.15 12.75 -11.00
C ALA A 138 11.23 13.91 -10.62
N ALA A 139 10.01 13.60 -10.13
CA ALA A 139 9.04 14.60 -9.68
C ALA A 139 9.58 15.40 -8.47
N ARG A 140 10.19 14.73 -7.50
CA ARG A 140 10.86 15.38 -6.36
C ARG A 140 11.93 16.36 -6.80
N THR A 141 12.77 15.94 -7.76
CA THR A 141 13.85 16.75 -8.31
C THR A 141 13.30 17.98 -9.04
N ALA A 142 12.23 17.81 -9.81
CA ALA A 142 11.56 18.90 -10.51
C ALA A 142 11.03 19.96 -9.53
N VAL A 143 10.35 19.56 -8.47
CA VAL A 143 9.85 20.46 -7.41
C VAL A 143 10.98 21.27 -6.78
N LEU A 144 12.06 20.59 -6.37
CA LEU A 144 13.20 21.25 -5.72
C LEU A 144 13.94 22.19 -6.67
N ARG A 145 14.11 21.81 -7.95
CA ARG A 145 14.74 22.68 -8.97
C ARG A 145 13.91 23.93 -9.26
N ALA A 146 12.59 23.84 -9.15
CA ALA A 146 11.69 24.98 -9.28
C ALA A 146 11.65 25.87 -8.01
N GLY A 147 12.41 25.54 -6.96
CA GLY A 147 12.37 26.26 -5.68
C GLY A 147 11.14 25.94 -4.83
N GLY A 148 10.39 24.89 -5.18
CA GLY A 148 9.24 24.41 -4.43
C GLY A 148 9.61 23.67 -3.15
N GLY A 149 8.62 23.47 -2.30
CA GLY A 149 8.73 22.72 -1.05
C GLY A 149 7.62 21.67 -0.92
N PRO A 150 7.58 20.95 0.22
CA PRO A 150 6.58 19.93 0.47
C PRO A 150 5.17 20.53 0.58
N THR A 151 4.20 19.88 -0.06
CA THR A 151 2.77 20.23 0.03
C THR A 151 1.91 18.99 0.31
N ARG A 152 0.67 19.18 0.75
CA ARG A 152 -0.20 18.04 1.11
C ARG A 152 -0.63 17.26 -0.12
N ILE A 153 -0.83 17.96 -1.24
CA ILE A 153 -1.20 17.32 -2.51
C ILE A 153 -0.08 16.41 -3.05
N GLN A 154 1.19 16.74 -2.77
CA GLN A 154 2.36 15.96 -3.20
C GLN A 154 2.56 14.65 -2.44
N MET A 155 2.02 14.56 -1.22
CA MET A 155 2.09 13.35 -0.40
C MET A 155 1.43 12.17 -1.12
N ASN A 156 2.12 11.03 -1.21
CA ASN A 156 1.72 9.88 -2.04
C ASN A 156 0.34 9.25 -1.73
N CYS A 157 -0.27 9.58 -0.60
CA CYS A 157 -1.61 9.14 -0.22
C CYS A 157 -2.69 10.17 -0.49
N SER A 158 -2.36 11.37 -0.99
CA SER A 158 -3.33 12.46 -1.17
C SER A 158 -4.49 12.03 -2.07
N GLY A 159 -4.24 11.22 -3.10
CA GLY A 159 -5.29 10.58 -3.92
C GLY A 159 -6.35 9.79 -3.12
N LYS A 160 -5.90 8.88 -2.25
CA LYS A 160 -6.79 8.15 -1.31
C LYS A 160 -7.55 9.11 -0.40
N HIS A 161 -6.86 10.13 0.13
CA HIS A 161 -7.48 11.12 1.02
C HIS A 161 -8.55 11.96 0.29
N SER A 162 -8.36 12.31 -0.98
CA SER A 162 -9.39 12.96 -1.78
C SER A 162 -10.62 12.07 -1.98
N GLY A 163 -10.42 10.76 -2.21
CA GLY A 163 -11.53 9.78 -2.23
C GLY A 163 -12.28 9.72 -0.90
N MET A 164 -11.55 9.73 0.23
CA MET A 164 -12.12 9.77 1.58
C MET A 164 -12.99 11.02 1.80
N LEU A 165 -12.50 12.19 1.40
CA LEU A 165 -13.22 13.46 1.50
C LEU A 165 -14.48 13.49 0.63
N LEU A 166 -14.40 13.01 -0.62
CA LEU A 166 -15.57 12.87 -1.50
C LEU A 166 -16.61 11.91 -0.92
N THR A 167 -16.16 10.81 -0.31
CA THR A 167 -17.06 9.87 0.39
C THR A 167 -17.76 10.55 1.55
N CYS A 168 -17.04 11.35 2.36
CA CYS A 168 -17.67 12.13 3.42
C CYS A 168 -18.73 13.09 2.87
N ARG A 169 -18.43 13.80 1.78
CA ARG A 169 -19.38 14.71 1.12
C ARG A 169 -20.64 13.99 0.63
N ALA A 170 -20.49 12.83 -0.01
CA ALA A 170 -21.61 12.04 -0.53
C ALA A 170 -22.59 11.60 0.57
N ASN A 171 -22.13 11.49 1.83
CA ASN A 171 -22.94 11.03 2.96
C ASN A 171 -23.33 12.15 3.93
N GLY A 172 -22.92 13.39 3.69
CA GLY A 172 -23.07 14.48 4.66
C GLY A 172 -22.29 14.24 5.96
N TRP A 173 -21.23 13.42 5.94
CA TRP A 173 -20.37 13.20 7.10
C TRP A 173 -19.38 14.35 7.30
N PRO A 174 -18.87 14.55 8.54
CA PRO A 174 -17.80 15.50 8.79
C PRO A 174 -16.59 15.26 7.88
N VAL A 175 -16.09 16.34 7.29
CA VAL A 175 -14.80 16.32 6.56
C VAL A 175 -13.62 16.55 7.50
N ASP A 176 -13.85 17.09 8.70
CA ASP A 176 -12.83 17.12 9.76
C ASP A 176 -12.87 15.79 10.55
N GLY A 177 -11.70 15.26 10.87
CA GLY A 177 -11.58 14.02 11.62
C GLY A 177 -11.85 12.73 10.82
N TYR A 178 -11.97 12.77 9.48
CA TYR A 178 -12.20 11.57 8.66
C TYR A 178 -11.10 10.51 8.78
N TRP A 179 -9.92 10.87 9.29
CA TRP A 179 -8.78 9.98 9.57
C TRP A 179 -8.87 9.29 10.95
N ARG A 180 -9.87 9.60 11.77
CA ARG A 180 -10.03 9.01 13.10
C ARG A 180 -10.71 7.64 13.01
N PRO A 181 -10.25 6.61 13.74
CA PRO A 181 -10.82 5.26 13.66
C PRO A 181 -12.33 5.19 13.90
N GLU A 182 -12.87 6.09 14.73
CA GLU A 182 -14.29 6.11 15.10
C GLU A 182 -15.17 6.74 14.00
N HIS A 183 -14.57 7.44 13.04
CA HIS A 183 -15.32 8.11 11.98
C HIS A 183 -16.08 7.10 11.12
N PRO A 184 -17.35 7.36 10.72
CA PRO A 184 -18.15 6.43 9.92
C PRO A 184 -17.43 5.90 8.67
N LEU A 185 -16.72 6.78 7.96
CA LEU A 185 -15.82 6.41 6.87
C LEU A 185 -14.87 5.28 7.26
N GLN A 186 -14.06 5.46 8.32
CA GLN A 186 -13.02 4.49 8.70
C GLN A 186 -13.63 3.15 9.12
N GLN A 187 -14.83 3.16 9.72
CA GLN A 187 -15.57 1.93 10.01
C GLN A 187 -15.96 1.18 8.72
N ARG A 188 -16.38 1.89 7.66
CA ARG A 188 -16.66 1.26 6.35
C ARG A 188 -15.40 0.69 5.71
N LEU A 189 -14.27 1.38 5.81
CA LEU A 189 -12.99 0.90 5.27
C LEU A 189 -12.49 -0.33 6.03
N ARG A 190 -12.65 -0.35 7.36
CA ARG A 190 -12.37 -1.53 8.18
C ARG A 190 -13.21 -2.71 7.75
N ALA A 191 -14.53 -2.54 7.66
CA ALA A 191 -15.44 -3.62 7.30
C ALA A 191 -15.09 -4.22 5.93
N ALA A 192 -14.74 -3.38 4.95
CA ALA A 192 -14.28 -3.85 3.64
C ALA A 192 -12.96 -4.64 3.75
N ILE A 193 -12.00 -4.17 4.55
CA ILE A 193 -10.75 -4.92 4.75
C ILE A 193 -11.02 -6.28 5.40
N GLU A 194 -11.80 -6.33 6.49
CA GLU A 194 -12.13 -7.58 7.19
C GLU A 194 -12.88 -8.58 6.31
N GLU A 195 -13.83 -8.10 5.49
CA GLU A 195 -14.56 -8.92 4.53
C GLU A 195 -13.62 -9.55 3.50
N PHE A 196 -12.74 -8.76 2.89
CA PHE A 196 -11.88 -9.23 1.81
C PHE A 196 -10.74 -10.10 2.31
N THR A 197 -10.18 -9.81 3.48
CA THR A 197 -9.16 -10.68 4.08
C THR A 197 -9.78 -11.93 4.70
N GLY A 198 -11.08 -11.89 5.06
CA GLY A 198 -11.74 -12.96 5.79
C GLY A 198 -11.26 -13.07 7.24
N GLU A 199 -10.74 -11.97 7.80
CA GLU A 199 -10.10 -11.92 9.12
C GLU A 199 -10.59 -10.68 9.87
N GLU A 200 -10.72 -10.78 11.19
CA GLU A 200 -10.88 -9.59 12.03
C GLU A 200 -9.56 -8.81 12.11
N VAL A 201 -9.64 -7.48 12.15
CA VAL A 201 -8.44 -6.66 12.30
C VAL A 201 -7.83 -6.87 13.69
N ALA A 202 -6.64 -7.44 13.71
CA ALA A 202 -5.90 -7.75 14.92
C ALA A 202 -5.38 -6.51 15.68
N ALA A 203 -5.04 -5.44 14.95
CA ALA A 203 -4.53 -4.20 15.53
C ALA A 203 -4.76 -3.00 14.60
N VAL A 204 -4.81 -1.81 15.21
CA VAL A 204 -5.00 -0.53 14.52
C VAL A 204 -3.82 0.37 14.84
N GLY A 205 -3.03 0.71 13.82
CA GLY A 205 -1.94 1.68 13.91
C GLY A 205 -2.31 3.00 13.23
N VAL A 206 -1.38 3.94 13.29
CA VAL A 206 -1.43 5.20 12.53
C VAL A 206 -0.40 5.13 11.40
N ASP A 207 -0.84 5.35 10.17
CA ASP A 207 0.02 5.36 8.98
C ASP A 207 0.81 6.68 8.86
N GLY A 208 1.82 6.73 7.98
CA GLY A 208 2.58 7.96 7.71
C GLY A 208 1.71 9.09 7.14
N CYS A 209 0.56 8.76 6.55
CA CYS A 209 -0.46 9.71 6.13
C CYS A 209 -1.41 10.19 7.26
N GLY A 210 -1.25 9.68 8.49
CA GLY A 210 -2.11 10.00 9.64
C GLY A 210 -3.44 9.25 9.69
N ALA A 211 -3.81 8.50 8.64
CA ALA A 211 -4.99 7.64 8.64
C ALA A 211 -4.73 6.28 9.30
N PRO A 212 -5.77 5.50 9.68
CA PRO A 212 -5.61 4.21 10.30
C PRO A 212 -4.95 3.19 9.36
N VAL A 213 -4.05 2.37 9.89
CA VAL A 213 -3.55 1.15 9.24
C VAL A 213 -4.04 -0.06 10.03
N LEU A 214 -4.55 -1.06 9.31
CA LEU A 214 -5.24 -2.21 9.89
C LEU A 214 -4.39 -3.46 9.71
N ALA A 215 -4.10 -4.16 10.81
CA ALA A 215 -3.26 -5.35 10.80
C ALA A 215 -4.07 -6.60 10.44
N VAL A 216 -3.56 -7.38 9.50
CA VAL A 216 -4.11 -8.64 8.97
C VAL A 216 -2.94 -9.56 8.59
N SER A 217 -3.18 -10.85 8.37
CA SER A 217 -2.12 -11.77 7.97
C SER A 217 -1.72 -11.61 6.49
N LEU A 218 -0.54 -12.12 6.11
CA LEU A 218 -0.17 -12.21 4.69
C LEU A 218 -1.10 -13.16 3.92
N THR A 219 -1.59 -14.22 4.58
CA THR A 219 -2.57 -15.16 4.01
C THR A 219 -3.88 -14.45 3.68
N GLY A 220 -4.42 -13.68 4.62
CA GLY A 220 -5.60 -12.85 4.41
C GLY A 220 -5.39 -11.80 3.32
N LEU A 221 -4.22 -11.16 3.27
CA LEU A 221 -3.89 -10.20 2.22
C LEU A 221 -3.84 -10.84 0.81
N ALA A 222 -3.19 -12.01 0.67
CA ALA A 222 -3.18 -12.74 -0.60
C ALA A 222 -4.60 -13.17 -1.00
N GLY A 223 -5.40 -13.66 -0.04
CA GLY A 223 -6.80 -14.01 -0.24
C GLY A 223 -7.64 -12.82 -0.71
N ALA A 224 -7.44 -11.63 -0.13
CA ALA A 224 -8.11 -10.41 -0.56
C ALA A 224 -7.82 -10.08 -2.03
N PHE A 225 -6.55 -10.11 -2.44
CA PHE A 225 -6.16 -9.85 -3.83
C PHE A 225 -6.74 -10.89 -4.80
N LEU A 226 -6.75 -12.16 -4.39
CA LEU A 226 -7.39 -13.23 -5.17
C LEU A 226 -8.89 -12.96 -5.36
N ARG A 227 -9.60 -12.57 -4.29
CA ARG A 227 -11.03 -12.22 -4.37
C ARG A 227 -11.28 -11.02 -5.28
N LEU A 228 -10.40 -10.01 -5.30
CA LEU A 228 -10.52 -8.84 -6.17
C LEU A 228 -10.47 -9.21 -7.66
N VAL A 229 -9.51 -10.05 -8.04
CA VAL A 229 -9.34 -10.44 -9.46
C VAL A 229 -10.37 -11.48 -9.91
N SER A 230 -10.88 -12.29 -8.97
CA SER A 230 -11.89 -13.33 -9.23
C SER A 230 -13.33 -12.82 -9.11
N ALA A 231 -13.53 -11.57 -8.69
CA ALA A 231 -14.87 -10.99 -8.55
C ALA A 231 -15.59 -10.85 -9.91
N GLU A 232 -16.93 -10.91 -9.85
CA GLU A 232 -17.80 -10.77 -11.00
C GLU A 232 -17.55 -9.44 -11.73
N VAL A 233 -17.54 -9.47 -13.06
CA VAL A 233 -17.39 -8.27 -13.91
C VAL A 233 -18.51 -7.29 -13.60
N GLY A 234 -18.14 -6.04 -13.32
CA GLY A 234 -19.07 -4.98 -12.93
C GLY A 234 -19.32 -4.84 -11.43
N SER A 235 -18.89 -5.80 -10.59
CA SER A 235 -18.85 -5.60 -9.13
C SER A 235 -17.87 -4.48 -8.74
N GLU A 236 -18.04 -3.87 -7.57
CA GLU A 236 -17.13 -2.81 -7.09
C GLU A 236 -15.69 -3.33 -6.95
N ALA A 237 -15.53 -4.57 -6.47
CA ALA A 237 -14.23 -5.21 -6.32
C ALA A 237 -13.51 -5.38 -7.66
N ARG A 238 -14.24 -5.88 -8.67
CA ARG A 238 -13.69 -6.06 -10.00
C ARG A 238 -13.42 -4.72 -10.68
N THR A 239 -14.29 -3.74 -10.50
CA THR A 239 -14.13 -2.36 -11.02
C THR A 239 -12.86 -1.70 -10.48
N VAL A 240 -12.56 -1.83 -9.18
CA VAL A 240 -11.30 -1.33 -8.60
C VAL A 240 -10.09 -2.04 -9.21
N ALA A 241 -10.12 -3.37 -9.30
CA ALA A 241 -9.02 -4.13 -9.88
C ALA A 241 -8.80 -3.81 -11.37
N ASP A 242 -9.86 -3.66 -12.16
CA ASP A 242 -9.79 -3.27 -13.58
C ASP A 242 -9.25 -1.84 -13.73
N ALA A 243 -9.70 -0.88 -12.91
CA ALA A 243 -9.22 0.50 -12.92
C ALA A 243 -7.70 0.59 -12.65
N MET A 244 -7.22 -0.10 -11.62
CA MET A 244 -5.79 -0.14 -11.29
C MET A 244 -4.94 -0.74 -12.42
N ARG A 245 -5.44 -1.76 -13.10
CA ARG A 245 -4.74 -2.41 -14.23
C ARG A 245 -4.78 -1.58 -15.51
N ALA A 246 -5.84 -0.81 -15.71
CA ALA A 246 -5.98 0.10 -16.85
C ALA A 246 -5.10 1.34 -16.71
N TYR A 247 -4.87 1.81 -15.48
CA TYR A 247 -4.08 3.00 -15.16
C TYR A 247 -2.98 2.72 -14.13
N PRO A 248 -2.07 1.78 -14.42
CA PRO A 248 -1.07 1.32 -13.45
C PRO A 248 -0.10 2.44 -13.06
N GLU A 249 0.24 3.34 -13.99
CA GLU A 249 1.06 4.52 -13.69
C GLU A 249 0.40 5.49 -12.72
N VAL A 250 -0.94 5.53 -12.65
CA VAL A 250 -1.66 6.35 -11.66
C VAL A 250 -1.58 5.73 -10.26
N VAL A 251 -1.39 4.41 -10.17
CA VAL A 251 -1.30 3.67 -8.90
C VAL A 251 0.06 3.88 -8.22
N GLY A 252 1.16 3.69 -8.94
CA GLY A 252 2.52 3.72 -8.38
C GLY A 252 3.43 4.82 -8.94
N GLY A 253 3.10 5.38 -10.09
CA GLY A 253 3.98 6.22 -10.90
C GLY A 253 4.63 5.45 -12.06
N THR A 254 5.19 6.20 -13.01
CA THR A 254 5.70 5.68 -14.29
C THR A 254 6.78 4.60 -14.14
N GLN A 255 7.58 4.68 -13.08
CA GLN A 255 8.73 3.79 -12.82
C GLN A 255 8.50 2.79 -11.68
N ALA A 256 7.31 2.74 -11.09
CA ALA A 256 7.06 1.88 -9.93
C ALA A 256 6.99 0.39 -10.29
N ASP A 257 7.37 -0.47 -9.34
CA ASP A 257 7.36 -1.92 -9.54
C ASP A 257 5.97 -2.45 -9.85
N ASP A 258 4.94 -2.04 -9.10
CA ASP A 258 3.56 -2.45 -9.35
C ASP A 258 3.06 -1.93 -10.71
N THR A 259 3.49 -0.75 -11.16
CA THR A 259 3.21 -0.26 -12.52
C THR A 259 3.79 -1.17 -13.59
N ARG A 260 5.09 -1.49 -13.49
CA ARG A 260 5.80 -2.29 -14.50
C ARG A 260 5.29 -3.73 -14.54
N LEU A 261 4.99 -4.31 -13.37
CA LEU A 261 4.40 -5.65 -13.26
C LEU A 261 3.00 -5.72 -13.91
N MET A 262 2.10 -4.77 -13.59
CA MET A 262 0.75 -4.76 -14.18
C MET A 262 0.76 -4.52 -15.69
N ARG A 263 1.72 -3.74 -16.22
CA ARG A 263 1.91 -3.56 -17.67
C ARG A 263 2.48 -4.80 -18.34
N GLY A 264 3.43 -5.48 -17.69
CA GLY A 264 4.17 -6.60 -18.28
C GLY A 264 3.48 -7.96 -18.17
N ILE A 265 2.47 -8.11 -17.30
CA ILE A 265 1.75 -9.37 -17.08
C ILE A 265 0.24 -9.13 -17.26
N PRO A 266 -0.33 -9.51 -18.41
CA PRO A 266 -1.74 -9.28 -18.70
C PRO A 266 -2.66 -9.83 -17.61
N GLY A 267 -3.51 -8.97 -17.07
CA GLY A 267 -4.50 -9.33 -16.05
C GLY A 267 -3.99 -9.30 -14.61
N LEU A 268 -2.68 -9.14 -14.37
CA LEU A 268 -2.12 -9.08 -13.02
C LEU A 268 -2.59 -7.84 -12.29
N LEU A 269 -3.09 -8.00 -11.07
CA LEU A 269 -3.24 -6.91 -10.11
C LEU A 269 -2.08 -6.97 -9.14
N ALA A 270 -1.37 -5.86 -8.92
CA ALA A 270 -0.31 -5.77 -7.93
C ALA A 270 -0.40 -4.46 -7.13
N LYS A 271 -0.02 -4.50 -5.85
CA LYS A 271 0.08 -3.29 -5.03
C LYS A 271 1.21 -3.41 -4.01
N VAL A 272 2.12 -2.44 -4.06
CA VAL A 272 3.17 -2.29 -3.05
C VAL A 272 2.62 -1.67 -1.76
N GLY A 273 3.09 -2.20 -0.63
CA GLY A 273 3.03 -1.61 0.71
C GLY A 273 4.41 -1.14 1.19
N ALA A 274 4.43 -0.25 2.18
CA ALA A 274 5.66 0.11 2.90
C ALA A 274 6.18 -1.09 3.72
N GLU A 275 7.37 -0.99 4.31
CA GLU A 275 7.98 -2.06 5.12
C GLU A 275 8.09 -3.40 4.38
N GLY A 276 8.48 -3.33 3.09
CA GLY A 276 8.82 -4.49 2.28
C GLY A 276 7.63 -5.35 1.84
N VAL A 277 6.40 -4.84 1.95
CA VAL A 277 5.17 -5.58 1.60
C VAL A 277 4.83 -5.45 0.11
N ILE A 278 4.35 -6.54 -0.50
CA ILE A 278 3.64 -6.52 -1.78
C ILE A 278 2.61 -7.64 -1.82
N ALA A 279 1.48 -7.38 -2.46
CA ALA A 279 0.51 -8.40 -2.84
C ALA A 279 0.25 -8.33 -4.35
N ALA A 280 0.05 -9.50 -4.97
CA ALA A 280 -0.27 -9.62 -6.38
C ALA A 280 -1.21 -10.81 -6.62
N ALA A 281 -2.10 -10.71 -7.60
CA ALA A 281 -2.99 -11.80 -7.98
C ALA A 281 -3.29 -11.78 -9.48
N LEU A 282 -3.53 -12.96 -10.03
CA LEU A 282 -3.85 -13.18 -11.43
C LEU A 282 -5.11 -14.06 -11.52
N PRO A 283 -6.16 -13.62 -12.24
CA PRO A 283 -7.44 -14.33 -12.27
C PRO A 283 -7.30 -15.73 -12.85
N GLY A 284 -7.90 -16.72 -12.18
CA GLY A 284 -7.81 -18.13 -12.58
C GLY A 284 -6.45 -18.80 -12.33
N VAL A 285 -5.48 -18.09 -11.77
CA VAL A 285 -4.13 -18.62 -11.52
C VAL A 285 -3.82 -18.68 -10.02
N GLY A 286 -3.90 -17.55 -9.31
CA GLY A 286 -3.58 -17.50 -7.88
C GLY A 286 -3.15 -16.13 -7.39
N ALA A 287 -2.65 -16.09 -6.16
CA ALA A 287 -2.21 -14.87 -5.50
C ALA A 287 -0.95 -15.08 -4.66
N VAL A 288 -0.21 -13.99 -4.47
CA VAL A 288 1.00 -13.93 -3.65
C VAL A 288 0.89 -12.74 -2.70
N ALA A 289 1.30 -12.93 -1.46
CA ALA A 289 1.62 -11.82 -0.56
C ALA A 289 2.94 -12.11 0.15
N LEU A 290 3.77 -11.08 0.31
CA LEU A 290 5.03 -11.20 1.03
C LEU A 290 5.36 -9.93 1.82
N LYS A 291 6.23 -10.10 2.81
CA LYS A 291 6.88 -9.04 3.57
C LYS A 291 8.37 -9.36 3.71
N ILE A 292 9.24 -8.38 3.46
CA ILE A 292 10.65 -8.43 3.88
C ILE A 292 10.78 -7.81 5.28
N ASP A 293 11.49 -8.47 6.18
CA ASP A 293 11.53 -8.12 7.62
C ASP A 293 12.13 -6.74 7.88
N ASP A 294 13.22 -6.41 7.20
CA ASP A 294 13.93 -5.13 7.29
C ASP A 294 13.33 -4.03 6.39
N GLY A 295 12.21 -4.34 5.72
CA GLY A 295 11.50 -3.42 4.83
C GLY A 295 12.19 -3.14 3.49
N ALA A 296 13.28 -3.84 3.16
CA ALA A 296 14.08 -3.55 1.99
C ALA A 296 13.36 -3.84 0.66
N ALA A 297 13.20 -2.81 -0.17
CA ALA A 297 12.60 -2.94 -1.50
C ALA A 297 13.44 -3.82 -2.45
N ARG A 298 14.78 -3.80 -2.34
CA ARG A 298 15.69 -4.55 -3.21
C ARG A 298 15.54 -6.08 -3.14
N ALA A 299 14.98 -6.60 -2.05
CA ALA A 299 14.69 -8.03 -1.89
C ALA A 299 13.25 -8.39 -2.31
N ARG A 300 12.33 -7.41 -2.29
CA ARG A 300 10.90 -7.63 -2.53
C ARG A 300 10.62 -8.18 -3.92
N THR A 301 11.23 -7.61 -4.96
CA THR A 301 10.98 -7.98 -6.36
C THR A 301 11.55 -9.37 -6.73
N PRO A 302 12.81 -9.73 -6.39
CA PRO A 302 13.31 -11.10 -6.59
C PRO A 302 12.43 -12.18 -5.96
N VAL A 303 11.99 -11.95 -4.71
CA VAL A 303 11.14 -12.91 -3.99
C VAL A 303 9.75 -13.00 -4.62
N LEU A 304 9.17 -11.87 -5.04
CA LEU A 304 7.88 -11.87 -5.74
C LEU A 304 7.97 -12.66 -7.07
N VAL A 305 9.04 -12.47 -7.84
CA VAL A 305 9.26 -13.20 -9.09
C VAL A 305 9.31 -14.70 -8.84
N SER A 306 10.06 -15.13 -7.83
CA SER A 306 10.13 -16.55 -7.47
C SER A 306 8.76 -17.11 -7.06
N ALA A 307 8.01 -16.34 -6.27
CA ALA A 307 6.66 -16.69 -5.86
C ALA A 307 5.67 -16.80 -7.04
N LEU A 308 5.70 -15.87 -7.99
CA LEU A 308 4.86 -15.90 -9.19
C LEU A 308 5.21 -17.08 -10.12
N ARG A 309 6.50 -17.44 -10.23
CA ARG A 309 6.93 -18.62 -11.00
C ARG A 309 6.42 -19.94 -10.41
N ARG A 310 6.20 -20.01 -9.09
CA ARG A 310 5.55 -21.18 -8.45
C ARG A 310 4.08 -21.32 -8.84
N LEU A 311 3.44 -20.26 -9.32
CA LEU A 311 2.11 -20.28 -9.95
C LEU A 311 2.16 -20.55 -11.47
N GLY A 312 3.33 -20.81 -12.03
CA GLY A 312 3.51 -21.00 -13.47
C GLY A 312 3.42 -19.71 -14.27
N VAL A 313 3.49 -18.53 -13.63
CA VAL A 313 3.49 -17.24 -14.33
C VAL A 313 4.87 -16.99 -14.91
N ASP A 314 4.92 -16.74 -16.22
CA ASP A 314 6.13 -16.34 -16.93
C ASP A 314 5.87 -15.10 -17.79
N ALA A 315 6.81 -14.16 -17.78
CA ALA A 315 6.76 -12.92 -18.56
C ALA A 315 8.14 -12.25 -18.61
N PRO A 316 8.46 -11.49 -19.68
CA PRO A 316 9.75 -10.80 -19.79
C PRO A 316 10.10 -9.91 -18.59
N VAL A 317 9.10 -9.20 -18.04
CA VAL A 317 9.28 -8.33 -16.87
C VAL A 317 9.73 -9.10 -15.61
N LEU A 318 9.36 -10.38 -15.48
CA LEU A 318 9.79 -11.22 -14.35
C LEU A 318 11.27 -11.57 -14.46
N THR A 319 11.80 -11.75 -15.67
CA THR A 319 13.23 -11.98 -15.88
C THR A 319 14.06 -10.77 -15.46
N GLU A 320 13.59 -9.56 -15.77
CA GLU A 320 14.24 -8.31 -15.35
C GLU A 320 14.25 -8.11 -13.84
N TYR A 321 13.20 -8.57 -13.14
CA TYR A 321 13.07 -8.45 -11.69
C TYR A 321 13.58 -9.65 -10.89
N ALA A 322 13.99 -10.72 -11.57
CA ALA A 322 14.46 -11.94 -10.91
C ALA A 322 15.71 -11.67 -10.06
N GLU A 323 16.55 -10.73 -10.48
CA GLU A 323 17.75 -10.33 -9.78
C GLU A 323 17.89 -8.80 -9.80
N VAL A 324 18.29 -8.20 -8.68
CA VAL A 324 18.59 -6.76 -8.62
C VAL A 324 20.11 -6.56 -8.69
N PRO A 325 20.66 -5.99 -9.77
CA PRO A 325 22.10 -5.88 -9.93
C PRO A 325 22.73 -4.96 -8.86
N LEU A 326 23.88 -5.39 -8.35
CA LEU A 326 24.76 -4.59 -7.51
C LEU A 326 25.90 -4.05 -8.36
N PHE A 327 26.16 -2.75 -8.25
CA PHE A 327 27.23 -2.10 -9.00
C PHE A 327 28.42 -1.77 -8.09
N GLY A 328 29.62 -1.81 -8.66
CA GLY A 328 30.86 -1.31 -8.08
C GLY A 328 31.63 -0.56 -9.16
N GLY A 329 31.93 0.73 -8.95
CA GLY A 329 32.54 1.57 -9.98
C GLY A 329 31.71 1.70 -11.27
N GLY A 330 30.39 1.52 -11.20
CA GLY A 330 29.48 1.58 -12.36
C GLY A 330 29.35 0.28 -13.16
N VAL A 331 30.08 -0.79 -12.81
CA VAL A 331 29.96 -2.10 -13.45
C VAL A 331 29.20 -3.09 -12.53
N PRO A 332 28.40 -4.02 -13.08
CA PRO A 332 27.80 -5.09 -12.30
C PRO A 332 28.87 -5.94 -11.62
N VAL A 333 28.77 -6.10 -10.30
CA VAL A 333 29.68 -6.92 -9.49
C VAL A 333 28.93 -8.00 -8.70
N GLY A 334 27.61 -8.09 -8.85
CA GLY A 334 26.79 -8.99 -8.05
C GLY A 334 25.31 -8.70 -8.22
N ALA A 335 24.50 -9.33 -7.37
CA ALA A 335 23.06 -9.15 -7.38
C ALA A 335 22.41 -9.48 -6.03
N VAL A 336 21.21 -8.96 -5.83
CA VAL A 336 20.25 -9.53 -4.88
C VAL A 336 19.43 -10.58 -5.62
N ARG A 337 19.41 -11.82 -5.15
CA ARG A 337 18.72 -12.94 -5.79
C ARG A 337 17.86 -13.73 -4.79
N PRO A 338 16.77 -14.39 -5.22
CA PRO A 338 15.92 -15.13 -4.31
C PRO A 338 16.59 -16.43 -3.86
N LEU A 339 16.39 -16.80 -2.60
CA LEU A 339 16.76 -18.09 -2.03
C LEU A 339 15.59 -19.09 -2.04
N TRP A 340 14.39 -18.57 -2.26
CA TRP A 340 13.13 -19.26 -2.11
C TRP A 340 12.29 -19.05 -3.35
#